data_AF-A0AAP0HTJ8-F1
#
_entry.id   AF-A0AAP0HTJ8-F1
#
_cell.length_a   1.000
_cell.length_b   1.000
_cell.length_c   1.000
_cell.angle_alpha   90.00
_cell.angle_beta   90.00
_cell.angle_gamma   90.00
#
_symmetry.space_group_name_H-M   'P 1'
#
loop_
_entity.id
_entity.type
_entity.pdbx_description
1 polymer ?
#
loop_
_entity_poly.entity_id
_entity_poly.type
_entity_poly.pdbx_seq_one_letter_code
_entity_poly.pdbx_strand_id
1 'polypeptide(L)'
;MDYVQPRVCRWIQKHETVSNVDKLGAIRRTLDRLRPSEVTWDPYVNLRENGVVQAMAFYSGTIKYMDVVEPYHPERILRQFGHVQSIPDPPYRPLEAHRGPSANKYSVKYGFQQDNWERWRNHLLAPEVRGDKA
;
A
#
# COMPACT_ATOMS: atom_id res chain seq x y z
N MET A 1 8.24 -24.46 9.84
CA MET A 1 8.20 -23.06 9.39
C MET A 1 6.77 -22.76 9.02
N ASP A 2 6.02 -22.16 9.93
CA ASP A 2 4.61 -21.84 9.68
C ASP A 2 4.55 -20.67 8.71
N TYR A 3 4.05 -20.94 7.50
CA TYR A 3 3.74 -19.89 6.54
C TYR A 3 2.65 -19.01 7.16
N VAL A 4 3.05 -17.88 7.74
CA VAL A 4 2.12 -16.87 8.22
C VAL A 4 1.44 -16.29 6.98
N GLN A 5 0.24 -16.80 6.70
CA GLN A 5 -0.59 -16.30 5.62
C GLN A 5 -0.74 -14.77 5.77
N PRO A 6 -0.64 -13.98 4.69
CA PRO A 6 -0.81 -12.53 4.76
C PRO A 6 -2.09 -12.18 5.52
N ARG A 7 -2.01 -11.27 6.51
CA ARG A 7 -3.14 -10.93 7.39
C ARG A 7 -4.40 -10.52 6.62
N VAL A 8 -4.23 -9.96 5.42
CA VAL A 8 -5.32 -9.61 4.50
C VAL A 8 -6.17 -10.82 4.09
N CYS A 9 -5.57 -12.01 3.97
CA CYS A 9 -6.30 -13.24 3.64
C CYS A 9 -7.32 -13.63 4.73
N ARG A 10 -7.14 -13.16 5.96
CA ARG A 10 -8.10 -13.34 7.06
C ARG A 10 -9.38 -12.51 6.88
N TRP A 11 -9.31 -11.47 6.06
CA TRP A 11 -10.39 -10.51 5.82
C TRP A 11 -11.02 -10.63 4.43
N ILE A 12 -10.47 -11.48 3.55
CA ILE A 12 -11.13 -11.83 2.29
C ILE A 12 -12.37 -12.64 2.66
N GLN A 13 -13.50 -11.96 2.72
CA GLN A 13 -14.79 -12.57 2.97
C GLN A 13 -15.09 -13.48 1.78
N LYS A 14 -15.10 -14.81 2.01
CA LYS A 14 -15.57 -15.76 1.01
C LYS A 14 -16.99 -15.34 0.64
N HIS A 15 -17.19 -14.93 -0.61
CA HIS A 15 -18.49 -14.56 -1.16
C HIS A 15 -19.39 -15.81 -1.21
N GLU A 16 -19.87 -16.26 -0.05
CA GLU A 16 -20.94 -17.24 0.03
C GLU A 16 -22.27 -16.51 -0.02
N THR A 17 -23.13 -17.03 -0.90
CA THR A 17 -24.50 -16.66 -1.31
C THR A 17 -25.54 -16.63 -0.17
N VAL A 18 -25.17 -16.15 1.00
CA VAL A 18 -26.08 -15.88 2.12
C VAL A 18 -26.34 -14.39 2.15
N SER A 19 -27.62 -14.01 2.27
CA SER A 19 -28.14 -12.66 2.51
C SER A 19 -27.10 -11.77 3.19
N ASN A 20 -26.59 -10.79 2.42
CA ASN A 20 -25.49 -9.92 2.83
C ASN A 20 -25.83 -9.11 4.10
N VAL A 21 -27.13 -8.90 4.36
CA VAL A 21 -27.66 -8.10 5.48
C VAL A 21 -27.47 -8.80 6.83
N ASP A 22 -27.72 -10.11 6.91
CA ASP A 22 -27.61 -10.86 8.18
C ASP A 22 -26.15 -11.03 8.61
N LYS A 23 -25.26 -11.23 7.62
CA LYS A 23 -23.80 -11.25 7.82
C LYS A 23 -23.29 -9.91 8.33
N LEU A 24 -23.70 -8.82 7.69
CA LEU A 24 -23.36 -7.46 8.15
C LEU A 24 -23.88 -7.19 9.55
N GLY A 25 -25.13 -7.59 9.85
CA GLY A 25 -25.70 -7.48 11.19
C GLY A 25 -24.96 -8.31 12.25
N ALA A 26 -24.43 -9.47 11.89
CA ALA A 26 -23.60 -10.29 12.78
C ALA A 26 -22.21 -9.67 13.03
N ILE A 27 -21.55 -9.16 11.98
CA ILE A 27 -20.27 -8.44 12.10
C ILE A 27 -20.46 -7.20 12.98
N ARG A 28 -21.52 -6.41 12.72
CA ARG A 28 -21.82 -5.20 13.48
C ARG A 28 -22.04 -5.50 14.97
N ARG A 29 -22.84 -6.51 15.30
CA ARG A 29 -23.03 -6.95 16.70
C ARG A 29 -21.73 -7.40 17.36
N THR A 30 -20.83 -8.04 16.61
CA THR A 30 -19.51 -8.42 17.13
C THR A 30 -18.67 -7.18 17.44
N LEU A 31 -18.65 -6.20 16.54
CA LEU A 31 -17.94 -4.93 16.75
C LEU A 31 -18.51 -4.12 17.92
N ASP A 32 -19.83 -4.03 18.04
CA ASP A 32 -20.51 -3.30 19.12
C ASP A 32 -20.27 -3.94 20.51
N ARG A 33 -19.90 -5.22 20.55
CA ARG A 33 -19.55 -5.95 21.79
C ARG A 33 -18.07 -5.85 22.16
N LEU A 34 -17.20 -5.37 21.27
CA LEU A 34 -15.77 -5.26 21.56
C LEU A 34 -15.53 -4.22 22.65
N ARG A 35 -14.75 -4.60 23.65
CA ARG A 35 -14.24 -3.66 24.65
C ARG A 35 -13.00 -2.93 24.11
N PRO A 36 -12.68 -1.73 24.62
CA PRO A 36 -11.49 -1.00 24.20
C PRO A 36 -10.19 -1.80 24.32
N SER A 37 -10.09 -2.69 25.31
CA SER A 37 -8.94 -3.58 25.52
C SER A 37 -8.79 -4.69 24.48
N GLU A 38 -9.87 -5.02 23.76
CA GLU A 38 -9.89 -6.06 22.72
C GLU A 38 -9.60 -5.49 21.33
N VAL A 39 -9.56 -4.16 21.21
CA VAL A 39 -9.23 -3.45 19.97
C VAL A 39 -7.75 -3.14 19.95
N THR A 40 -7.06 -3.61 18.92
CA THR A 40 -5.70 -3.14 18.62
C THR A 40 -5.79 -1.77 17.93
N TRP A 41 -5.66 -0.69 18.71
CA TRP A 41 -5.77 0.69 18.20
C TRP A 41 -4.59 1.11 17.34
N ASP A 42 -3.40 0.61 17.65
CA ASP A 42 -2.20 0.84 16.85
C ASP A 42 -1.54 -0.50 16.48
N PRO A 43 -2.01 -1.16 15.41
CA PRO A 43 -1.47 -2.45 14.98
C PRO A 43 -0.04 -2.35 14.42
N TYR A 44 0.48 -1.13 14.22
CA TYR A 44 1.79 -0.88 13.63
C TYR A 44 2.75 -0.18 14.60
N VAL A 45 2.41 -0.05 15.88
CA VAL A 45 3.22 0.64 16.90
C VAL A 45 4.69 0.18 16.87
N ASN A 46 4.92 -1.13 16.90
CA ASN A 46 6.27 -1.70 16.86
C ASN A 46 7.02 -1.35 15.57
N LEU A 47 6.32 -1.25 14.43
CA LEU A 47 6.94 -0.90 13.16
C LEU A 47 7.25 0.60 13.08
N ARG A 48 6.40 1.44 13.66
CA ARG A 48 6.59 2.89 13.77
C ARG A 48 7.75 3.23 14.71
N GLU A 49 7.82 2.57 15.86
CA GLU A 49 8.89 2.75 16.85
C GLU A 49 10.25 2.28 16.30
N ASN A 50 10.26 1.18 15.53
CA ASN A 50 11.47 0.69 14.88
C ASN A 50 11.84 1.44 13.58
N GLY A 51 11.15 2.54 13.26
CA GLY A 51 11.44 3.36 12.07
C GLY A 51 11.08 2.73 10.72
N VAL A 52 10.46 1.54 10.73
CA VAL A 52 10.14 0.77 9.51
C VAL A 52 9.10 1.50 8.66
N VAL A 53 8.09 2.11 9.29
CA VAL A 53 7.03 2.85 8.58
C VAL A 53 7.62 4.06 7.84
N GLN A 54 8.54 4.76 8.47
CA GLN A 54 9.25 5.91 7.90
C GLN A 54 10.13 5.46 6.75
N ALA A 55 10.86 4.35 6.89
CA ALA A 55 11.64 3.77 5.80
C ALA A 55 10.75 3.37 4.61
N MET A 56 9.60 2.74 4.87
CA MET A 56 8.65 2.34 3.81
C MET A 56 8.10 3.51 3.00
N ALA A 57 8.03 4.71 3.57
CA ALA A 57 7.63 5.91 2.83
C ALA A 57 8.59 6.25 1.68
N PHE A 58 9.81 5.73 1.71
CA PHE A 58 10.82 5.89 0.66
C PHE A 58 10.95 4.68 -0.27
N TYR A 59 10.00 3.74 -0.24
CA TYR A 59 9.91 2.71 -1.27
C TYR A 59 9.73 3.35 -2.64
N SER A 60 10.54 3.02 -3.64
CA SER A 60 10.36 3.47 -5.02
C SER A 60 10.08 2.26 -5.89
N GLY A 61 8.92 2.25 -6.53
CA GLY A 61 8.43 1.08 -7.27
C GLY A 61 6.91 1.10 -7.41
N THR A 62 6.34 -0.02 -7.86
CA THR A 62 4.88 -0.14 -7.95
C THR A 62 4.29 -0.61 -6.64
N ILE A 63 3.18 0.01 -6.21
CA ILE A 63 2.34 -0.45 -5.10
C ILE A 63 1.08 -1.09 -5.66
N LYS A 64 0.55 -2.08 -4.96
CA LYS A 64 -0.64 -2.82 -5.38
C LYS A 64 -1.68 -2.79 -4.28
N TYR A 65 -2.91 -2.42 -4.65
CA TYR A 65 -4.08 -2.56 -3.81
C TYR A 65 -5.17 -3.28 -4.60
N MET A 66 -5.54 -4.49 -4.16
CA MET A 66 -6.46 -5.38 -4.88
C MET A 66 -6.00 -5.66 -6.32
N ASP A 67 -6.78 -5.21 -7.31
CA ASP A 67 -6.52 -5.32 -8.75
C ASP A 67 -5.84 -4.07 -9.33
N VAL A 68 -5.62 -3.04 -8.52
CA VAL A 68 -5.01 -1.78 -8.92
C VAL A 68 -3.52 -1.80 -8.62
N VAL A 69 -2.70 -1.47 -9.63
CA VAL A 69 -1.25 -1.31 -9.51
C VAL A 69 -0.91 0.11 -9.91
N GLU A 70 -0.27 0.85 -9.02
CA GLU A 70 0.11 2.25 -9.23
C GLU A 70 1.61 2.47 -8.98
N PRO A 71 2.28 3.34 -9.74
CA PRO A 71 3.63 3.81 -9.44
C PRO A 71 3.63 4.58 -8.12
N TYR A 72 4.58 4.28 -7.27
CA TYR A 72 4.92 5.10 -6.12
C TYR A 72 6.37 5.57 -6.25
N HIS A 73 6.52 6.87 -6.43
CA HIS A 73 7.79 7.53 -6.76
C HIS A 73 8.11 8.63 -5.73
N PRO A 74 8.56 8.28 -4.52
CA PRO A 74 8.85 9.25 -3.47
C PRO A 74 9.96 10.23 -3.87
N GLU A 75 10.88 9.84 -4.77
CA GLU A 75 11.93 10.71 -5.32
C GLU A 75 11.35 11.95 -6.03
N ARG A 76 10.10 11.85 -6.51
CA ARG A 76 9.38 12.95 -7.16
C ARG A 76 8.69 13.90 -6.18
N ILE A 77 8.67 13.58 -4.90
CA ILE A 77 7.97 14.32 -3.85
C ILE A 77 8.80 14.47 -2.56
N LEU A 78 10.13 14.33 -2.63
CA LEU A 78 11.03 14.44 -1.47
C LEU A 78 10.84 15.72 -0.65
N ARG A 79 10.43 16.83 -1.28
CA ARG A 79 10.12 18.09 -0.58
C ARG A 79 8.99 17.96 0.43
N GLN A 80 8.01 17.08 0.19
CA GLN A 80 6.91 16.82 1.15
C GLN A 80 7.40 16.10 2.40
N PHE A 81 8.51 15.36 2.27
CA PHE A 81 9.19 14.71 3.37
C PHE A 81 10.25 15.61 4.04
N GLY A 82 10.40 16.87 3.59
CA GLY A 82 11.39 17.81 4.12
C GLY A 82 12.80 17.66 3.54
N HIS A 83 12.93 16.89 2.45
CA HIS A 83 14.21 16.64 1.79
C HIS A 83 14.41 17.50 0.53
N VAL A 84 15.66 17.59 0.07
CA VAL A 84 15.98 18.21 -1.22
C VAL A 84 15.57 17.27 -2.33
N GLN A 85 14.84 17.79 -3.31
CA GLN A 85 14.39 17.01 -4.46
C GLN A 85 15.25 17.34 -5.69
N SER A 86 16.00 16.35 -6.18
CA SER A 86 16.69 16.40 -7.47
C SER A 86 15.70 16.19 -8.63
N ILE A 87 16.19 16.33 -9.88
CA ILE A 87 15.38 16.00 -11.06
C ILE A 87 15.23 14.47 -11.10
N PRO A 88 14.00 13.93 -10.98
CA PRO A 88 13.78 12.50 -10.91
C PRO A 88 13.73 11.85 -12.31
N ASP A 89 14.10 10.58 -12.39
CA ASP A 89 13.99 9.76 -13.60
C ASP A 89 12.56 9.70 -14.12
N PRO A 90 12.31 9.69 -15.45
CA PRO A 90 10.98 9.69 -16.06
C PRO A 90 9.99 8.71 -15.39
N PRO A 91 8.70 9.08 -15.27
CA PRO A 91 7.73 8.24 -14.58
C PRO A 91 7.55 6.90 -15.32
N TYR A 92 7.13 5.86 -14.60
CA TYR A 92 6.81 4.58 -15.23
C TYR A 92 5.79 4.77 -16.36
N ARG A 93 6.05 4.12 -17.49
CA ARG A 93 5.12 4.12 -18.62
C ARG A 93 3.97 3.15 -18.33
N PRO A 94 2.71 3.57 -18.45
CA PRO A 94 1.59 2.65 -18.34
C PRO A 94 1.58 1.68 -19.53
N LEU A 95 1.11 0.45 -19.29
CA LEU A 95 0.87 -0.53 -20.36
C LEU A 95 -0.33 -0.13 -21.21
N GLU A 96 -1.39 0.32 -20.55
CA GLU A 96 -2.62 0.77 -21.20
C GLU A 96 -3.03 2.10 -20.58
N ALA A 97 -3.30 3.07 -21.43
CA ALA A 97 -3.94 4.31 -21.03
C ALA A 97 -5.02 4.62 -22.05
N HIS A 98 -6.29 4.56 -21.63
CA HIS A 98 -7.39 4.95 -22.48
C HIS A 98 -8.30 5.97 -21.79
N ARG A 99 -8.78 6.91 -22.58
CA ARG A 99 -9.76 7.90 -22.17
C ARG A 99 -11.14 7.38 -22.59
N GLY A 100 -11.99 7.14 -21.60
CA GLY A 100 -13.39 6.82 -21.82
C GLY A 100 -14.16 8.01 -22.45
N PRO A 101 -15.41 7.77 -22.88
CA PRO A 101 -16.22 8.77 -23.58
C PRO A 101 -16.60 9.98 -22.71
N SER A 102 -16.47 9.89 -21.38
CA SER A 102 -16.66 11.01 -20.47
C SER A 102 -15.33 11.47 -19.86
N ALA A 103 -15.22 12.77 -19.56
CA ALA A 103 -14.00 13.40 -19.04
C ALA A 103 -13.50 12.79 -17.71
N ASN A 104 -14.34 12.04 -16.99
CA ASN A 104 -14.05 11.48 -15.66
C ASN A 104 -13.65 10.00 -15.71
N LYS A 105 -13.40 9.41 -16.88
CA LYS A 105 -13.07 7.98 -17.03
C LYS A 105 -11.72 7.79 -17.72
N TYR A 106 -10.63 8.14 -17.04
CA TYR A 106 -9.31 7.67 -17.45
C TYR A 106 -9.07 6.31 -16.83
N SER A 107 -8.72 5.32 -17.65
CA SER A 107 -8.25 4.02 -17.18
C SER A 107 -6.78 3.92 -17.54
N VAL A 108 -5.93 3.85 -16.51
CA VAL A 108 -4.49 3.66 -16.65
C VAL A 108 -4.14 2.35 -15.97
N LYS A 109 -3.44 1.47 -16.67
CA LYS A 109 -2.95 0.21 -16.13
C LYS A 109 -1.43 0.20 -16.21
N TYR A 110 -0.80 -0.06 -15.08
CA TYR A 110 0.63 -0.31 -15.02
C TYR A 110 0.90 -1.81 -15.04
N GLY A 111 2.02 -2.19 -15.65
CA GLY A 111 2.43 -3.58 -15.69
C GLY A 111 2.82 -4.09 -14.33
N PHE A 112 2.36 -5.29 -13.99
CA PHE A 112 2.87 -6.01 -12.84
C PHE A 112 4.24 -6.59 -13.18
N GLN A 113 5.31 -5.87 -12.83
CA GLN A 113 6.65 -6.42 -12.87
C GLN A 113 6.83 -7.30 -11.62
N GLN A 114 6.83 -8.62 -11.78
CA GLN A 114 7.01 -9.59 -10.69
C GLN A 114 8.32 -9.36 -9.92
N ASP A 115 9.35 -8.87 -10.61
CA ASP A 115 10.68 -8.61 -10.05
C ASP A 115 10.73 -7.40 -9.10
N ASN A 116 9.68 -6.55 -9.08
CA ASN A 116 9.60 -5.40 -8.17
C ASN A 116 9.17 -5.77 -6.74
N TRP A 117 8.97 -7.07 -6.47
CA TRP A 117 8.46 -7.58 -5.20
C TRP A 117 9.46 -8.50 -4.50
N GLU A 118 10.76 -8.32 -4.74
CA GLU A 118 11.77 -8.83 -3.81
C GLU A 118 11.55 -8.23 -2.39
N ARG A 119 12.46 -8.49 -1.43
CA ARG A 119 12.35 -7.86 -0.11
C ARG A 119 12.22 -6.34 -0.31
N TRP A 120 11.13 -5.73 0.15
CA TRP A 120 10.83 -4.28 -0.01
C TRP A 120 12.03 -3.34 0.30
N ARG A 121 12.94 -3.79 1.16
CA ARG A 121 14.21 -3.12 1.49
C ARG A 121 15.12 -2.88 0.29
N ASN A 122 15.08 -3.75 -0.72
CA ASN A 122 15.85 -3.64 -1.95
C ASN A 122 15.36 -2.50 -2.85
N HIS A 123 14.15 -2.00 -2.59
CA HIS A 123 13.48 -0.96 -3.37
C HIS A 123 13.40 0.36 -2.62
N LEU A 124 14.09 0.49 -1.48
CA LEU A 124 14.18 1.77 -0.78
C LEU A 124 15.10 2.71 -1.52
N LEU A 125 14.69 3.98 -1.64
CA LEU A 125 15.58 5.03 -2.11
C LEU A 125 16.85 5.04 -1.26
N ALA A 126 17.98 5.04 -1.93
CA ALA A 126 19.28 5.09 -1.28
C ALA A 126 19.38 6.35 -0.39
N PRO A 127 20.04 6.28 0.79
CA PRO A 127 20.17 7.42 1.70
C PRO A 127 20.69 8.70 1.02
N GLU A 128 21.58 8.54 0.04
CA GLU A 128 22.18 9.63 -0.74
C GLU A 128 21.13 10.35 -1.60
N VAL A 129 20.17 9.60 -2.15
CA VAL A 129 19.05 10.14 -2.94
C VAL A 129 18.01 10.81 -2.05
N ARG A 130 17.80 10.26 -0.85
CA ARG A 130 16.92 10.87 0.16
C ARG A 130 17.51 12.16 0.72
N GLY A 131 18.84 12.34 0.67
CA GLY A 131 19.50 13.47 1.31
C GLY A 131 19.52 13.33 2.83
N ASP A 132 19.53 12.10 3.33
CA ASP A 132 19.79 11.81 4.74
C ASP A 132 21.23 12.26 5.04
N LYS A 133 21.44 13.04 6.10
CA LYS A 133 22.81 13.34 6.54
C LYS A 133 23.44 12.06 7.10
N ALA A 134 24.66 11.77 6.66
CA ALA A 134 25.50 10.70 7.23
C ALA A 134 25.76 10.90 8.72
#